data_AF-U6D7S5-F1
#
_entry.id   AF-U6D7S5-F1
#
_cell.length_a   1.000
_cell.length_b   1.000
_cell.length_c   1.000
_cell.angle_alpha   90.00
_cell.angle_beta   90.00
_cell.angle_gamma   90.00
#
_symmetry.space_group_name_H-M   'P 1'
#
loop_
_entity.id
_entity.type
_entity.pdbx_description
1 polymer ?
#
loop_
_entity_poly.entity_id
_entity_poly.type
_entity_poly.pdbx_seq_one_letter_code
_entity_poly.pdbx_strand_id
1 'polypeptide(L)'
;RGLRVKVSEAYRFRVALPAYPASLTDVSLALSELRPNDSGIYRCEVQHGIDDSSDAVEVKVKGVVFLYREGSARYAFSFTGAQEACARIGARIATPEQLYAAYLGGYEQCDAGWLSDQTVRYPIQTPREACYGDMDGFPGVRNYGVVDPDDLYDVYCYAEDLNGELFLGAPADKLTLEEARAYCRERGAEIATTGQLYAAWDGGLDRCSPGWLADGSVRYPIVTPSQRCGGGLPGVKTLFLFPNQTGFPNKHSRFNVYCFRDSAQPSAMPEASDPASDPASDGLEAIVTVTETLEELQLPQEAVESESRGAIYSIPIVEDGGGGSSTPEDPTEAPRTLLEFEPPSIVPPLGSSEEEGKALEEEEKYTDEEEEDEEEE
;
A
#
# COMPACT_ATOMS: atom_id res chain seq x y z
N ARG A 1 -2.73 -48.22 -7.00
CA ARG A 1 -3.29 -46.88 -7.32
C ARG A 1 -3.08 -46.04 -6.07
N GLY A 2 -2.12 -45.11 -6.09
CA GLY A 2 -1.79 -44.28 -4.92
C GLY A 2 -2.72 -43.07 -4.84
N LEU A 3 -2.97 -42.61 -3.61
CA LEU A 3 -3.60 -41.33 -3.36
C LEU A 3 -2.65 -40.23 -3.88
N ARG A 4 -3.14 -39.34 -4.74
CA ARG A 4 -2.33 -38.29 -5.38
C ARG A 4 -3.04 -36.95 -5.23
N VAL A 5 -2.37 -36.00 -4.60
CA VAL A 5 -2.79 -34.59 -4.58
C VAL A 5 -2.08 -33.88 -5.72
N LYS A 6 -2.82 -33.08 -6.49
CA LYS A 6 -2.28 -32.19 -7.51
C LYS A 6 -2.56 -30.76 -7.08
N VAL A 7 -1.51 -29.95 -7.04
CA VAL A 7 -1.60 -28.54 -6.66
C VAL A 7 -1.21 -27.70 -7.88
N SER A 8 -2.04 -26.71 -8.20
CA SER A 8 -1.72 -25.73 -9.23
C SER A 8 -0.47 -24.95 -8.84
N GLU A 9 0.34 -24.56 -9.83
CA GLU A 9 1.61 -23.86 -9.61
C GLU A 9 1.44 -22.56 -8.81
N ALA A 10 0.37 -21.80 -9.06
CA ALA A 10 0.06 -20.54 -8.36
C ALA A 10 -0.17 -20.69 -6.84
N TYR A 11 -0.51 -21.91 -6.39
CA TYR A 11 -0.80 -22.22 -5.00
C TYR A 11 0.24 -23.16 -4.38
N ARG A 12 1.28 -23.51 -5.14
CA ARG A 12 2.32 -24.43 -4.68
C ARG A 12 2.94 -23.90 -3.38
N PHE A 13 3.11 -24.80 -2.41
CA PHE A 13 3.62 -24.50 -1.05
C PHE A 13 2.73 -23.63 -0.16
N ARG A 14 1.63 -23.08 -0.69
CA ARG A 14 0.68 -22.26 0.08
C ARG A 14 -0.60 -23.00 0.45
N VAL A 15 -0.85 -24.17 -0.11
CA VAL A 15 -2.06 -24.96 0.20
C VAL A 15 -1.74 -26.27 0.89
N ALA A 16 -2.57 -26.60 1.87
CA ALA A 16 -2.56 -27.88 2.56
C ALA A 16 -3.97 -28.45 2.65
N LEU A 17 -4.05 -29.78 2.73
CA LEU A 17 -5.26 -30.52 3.09
C LEU A 17 -5.02 -31.11 4.48
N PRO A 18 -5.36 -30.39 5.58
CA PRO A 18 -4.91 -30.76 6.93
C PRO A 18 -5.38 -32.16 7.36
N ALA A 19 -6.55 -32.59 6.91
CA ALA A 19 -7.11 -33.89 7.23
C ALA A 19 -6.55 -35.03 6.37
N TYR A 20 -5.80 -34.75 5.30
CA TYR A 20 -5.27 -35.75 4.40
C TYR A 20 -3.86 -36.22 4.82
N PRO A 21 -3.54 -37.53 4.78
CA PRO A 21 -4.36 -38.64 4.29
C PRO A 21 -5.22 -39.33 5.36
N ALA A 22 -5.30 -38.78 6.57
CA ALA A 22 -6.00 -39.41 7.70
C ALA A 22 -7.51 -39.58 7.45
N SER A 23 -8.13 -38.64 6.73
CA SER A 23 -9.52 -38.68 6.26
C SER A 23 -9.54 -38.36 4.76
N LEU A 24 -10.09 -39.26 3.96
CA LEU A 24 -10.21 -39.08 2.50
C LEU A 24 -11.51 -38.38 2.09
N THR A 25 -12.45 -38.23 3.02
CA THR A 25 -13.73 -37.55 2.81
C THR A 25 -13.73 -36.12 3.33
N ASP A 26 -12.74 -35.77 4.15
CA ASP A 26 -12.52 -34.41 4.61
C ASP A 26 -11.58 -33.69 3.64
N VAL A 27 -12.17 -32.81 2.82
CA VAL A 27 -11.48 -32.05 1.79
C VAL A 27 -11.24 -30.59 2.21
N SER A 28 -11.17 -30.34 3.52
CA SER A 28 -10.83 -29.02 4.06
C SER A 28 -9.51 -28.51 3.49
N LEU A 29 -9.53 -27.30 2.92
CA LEU A 29 -8.39 -26.64 2.31
C LEU A 29 -7.89 -25.52 3.23
N ALA A 30 -6.61 -25.55 3.58
CA ALA A 30 -5.94 -24.45 4.24
C ALA A 30 -5.06 -23.71 3.22
N LEU A 31 -5.21 -22.40 3.12
CA LEU A 31 -4.39 -21.52 2.29
C LEU A 31 -3.59 -20.57 3.20
N SER A 32 -2.27 -20.61 3.10
CA SER A 32 -1.32 -19.74 3.81
C SER A 32 -0.76 -18.66 2.89
N GLU A 33 -0.03 -17.69 3.46
CA GLU A 33 0.61 -16.59 2.70
C GLU A 33 -0.39 -15.90 1.77
N LEU A 34 -1.52 -15.48 2.34
CA LEU A 34 -2.61 -14.85 1.61
C LEU A 34 -2.12 -13.57 0.91
N ARG A 35 -2.56 -13.41 -0.33
CA ARG A 35 -2.28 -12.25 -1.19
C ARG A 35 -3.61 -11.58 -1.52
N PRO A 36 -3.63 -10.27 -1.82
CA PRO A 36 -4.86 -9.59 -2.22
C PRO A 36 -5.60 -10.28 -3.39
N ASN A 37 -4.82 -10.80 -4.35
CA ASN A 37 -5.33 -11.50 -5.54
C ASN A 37 -5.85 -12.91 -5.29
N ASP A 38 -5.75 -13.43 -4.06
CA ASP A 38 -6.40 -14.70 -3.67
C ASP A 38 -7.90 -14.48 -3.35
N SER A 39 -8.41 -13.24 -3.38
CA SER A 39 -9.86 -12.97 -3.27
C SER A 39 -10.60 -13.46 -4.52
N GLY A 40 -11.76 -14.11 -4.33
CA GLY A 40 -12.59 -14.58 -5.43
C GLY A 40 -13.55 -15.70 -5.03
N ILE A 41 -14.15 -16.34 -6.03
CA ILE A 41 -15.07 -17.47 -5.83
C ILE A 41 -14.30 -18.78 -5.88
N TYR A 42 -14.28 -19.50 -4.76
CA TYR A 42 -13.68 -20.81 -4.62
C TYR A 42 -14.73 -21.88 -4.81
N ARG A 43 -14.56 -22.75 -5.82
CA ARG A 43 -15.46 -23.86 -6.11
C ARG A 43 -14.82 -25.17 -5.68
N CYS A 44 -15.50 -25.92 -4.83
CA CYS A 44 -15.17 -27.30 -4.51
C CYS A 44 -16.00 -28.23 -5.40
N GLU A 45 -15.36 -29.17 -6.10
CA GLU A 45 -16.02 -30.18 -6.92
C GLU A 45 -15.61 -31.57 -6.42
N VAL A 46 -16.59 -32.41 -6.13
CA VAL A 46 -16.41 -33.76 -5.59
C VAL A 46 -17.12 -34.76 -6.49
N GLN A 47 -16.39 -35.79 -6.92
CA GLN A 47 -16.92 -36.90 -7.70
C GLN A 47 -16.81 -38.20 -6.90
N HIS A 48 -17.94 -38.87 -6.71
CA HIS A 48 -18.01 -40.19 -6.08
C HIS A 48 -18.74 -41.18 -7.00
N GLY A 49 -17.97 -42.02 -7.69
CA GLY A 49 -18.52 -42.97 -8.66
C GLY A 49 -19.01 -42.26 -9.92
N ILE A 50 -20.33 -42.17 -10.09
CA ILE A 50 -20.99 -41.42 -11.18
C ILE A 50 -21.67 -40.14 -10.68
N ASP A 51 -21.67 -39.92 -9.37
CA ASP A 51 -22.30 -38.77 -8.74
C ASP A 51 -21.29 -37.63 -8.64
N ASP A 52 -21.69 -36.45 -9.13
CA ASP A 52 -20.92 -35.22 -9.06
C ASP A 52 -21.66 -34.22 -8.17
N SER A 53 -20.95 -33.56 -7.27
CA SER A 53 -21.47 -32.48 -6.42
C SER A 53 -20.47 -31.33 -6.42
N SER A 54 -20.98 -30.10 -6.38
CA SER A 54 -20.12 -28.92 -6.27
C SER A 54 -20.75 -27.88 -5.36
N ASP A 55 -19.90 -27.17 -4.62
CA ASP A 55 -20.29 -26.00 -3.85
C ASP A 55 -19.31 -24.86 -4.11
N ALA A 56 -19.73 -23.61 -3.87
CA ALA A 56 -18.90 -22.44 -4.09
C ALA A 56 -19.02 -21.44 -2.94
N VAL A 57 -17.88 -20.91 -2.51
CA VAL A 57 -17.77 -19.91 -1.45
C VAL A 57 -17.04 -18.69 -1.99
N GLU A 58 -17.57 -17.50 -1.70
CA GLU A 58 -16.86 -16.25 -1.94
C GLU A 58 -15.87 -16.00 -0.80
N VAL A 59 -14.60 -15.79 -1.15
CA VAL A 59 -13.52 -15.52 -0.21
C VAL A 59 -12.96 -14.14 -0.51
N LYS A 60 -12.93 -13.29 0.51
CA LYS A 60 -12.29 -11.97 0.46
C LYS A 60 -11.08 -11.98 1.38
N VAL A 61 -9.91 -11.74 0.82
CA VAL A 61 -8.71 -11.43 1.63
C VAL A 61 -8.87 -10.01 2.13
N LYS A 62 -8.87 -9.85 3.45
CA LYS A 62 -9.08 -8.56 4.11
C LYS A 62 -7.76 -7.82 4.29
N GLY A 63 -7.84 -6.52 4.14
CA GLY A 63 -6.85 -5.57 4.60
C GLY A 63 -5.86 -5.15 3.53
N VAL A 64 -5.37 -3.93 3.71
CA VAL A 64 -4.63 -3.18 2.70
C VAL A 64 -3.41 -2.52 3.31
N VAL A 65 -2.28 -2.63 2.60
CA VAL A 65 -1.07 -1.84 2.87
C VAL A 65 -1.11 -0.56 2.04
N PHE A 66 -0.77 0.56 2.66
CA PHE A 66 -0.63 1.84 1.98
C PHE A 66 0.48 2.69 2.59
N LEU A 67 1.15 3.48 1.75
CA LEU A 67 2.09 4.50 2.22
C LEU A 67 1.32 5.68 2.81
N TYR A 68 1.72 6.12 4.00
CA TYR A 68 1.17 7.26 4.69
C TYR A 68 2.17 8.43 4.84
N ARG A 69 1.62 9.65 4.69
CA ARG A 69 2.29 10.94 4.92
C ARG A 69 1.31 11.86 5.64
N GLU A 70 1.81 12.66 6.58
CA GLU A 70 1.02 13.69 7.30
C GLU A 70 1.00 15.04 6.54
N GLY A 71 1.63 15.11 5.38
CA GLY A 71 1.60 16.29 4.50
C GLY A 71 2.48 17.46 4.96
N SER A 72 3.08 17.42 6.14
CA SER A 72 4.02 18.45 6.64
C SER A 72 5.31 18.49 5.82
N ALA A 73 5.88 17.33 5.53
CA ALA A 73 7.06 17.15 4.70
C ALA A 73 7.06 15.74 4.10
N ARG A 74 7.93 15.51 3.12
CA ARG A 74 8.31 14.18 2.66
C ARG A 74 9.34 13.62 3.63
N TYR A 75 9.23 12.34 3.99
CA TYR A 75 10.13 11.68 4.93
C TYR A 75 10.15 12.42 6.28
N ALA A 76 9.03 12.36 6.99
CA ALA A 76 8.77 13.19 8.17
C ALA A 76 8.72 12.42 9.50
N PHE A 77 8.83 11.09 9.47
CA PHE A 77 8.64 10.26 10.65
C PHE A 77 9.93 9.55 11.07
N SER A 78 10.30 9.68 12.34
CA SER A 78 11.14 8.71 13.03
C SER A 78 10.40 7.39 13.20
N PHE A 79 11.08 6.30 13.58
CA PHE A 79 10.43 5.00 13.73
C PHE A 79 9.28 5.02 14.74
N THR A 80 9.48 5.67 15.89
CA THR A 80 8.43 5.84 16.91
C THR A 80 7.29 6.72 16.38
N GLY A 81 7.63 7.83 15.72
CA GLY A 81 6.63 8.72 15.11
C GLY A 81 5.80 8.02 14.03
N ALA A 82 6.40 7.10 13.28
CA ALA A 82 5.74 6.30 12.24
C ALA A 82 4.70 5.34 12.84
N GLN A 83 5.03 4.67 13.94
CA GLN A 83 4.09 3.81 14.66
C GLN A 83 2.87 4.60 15.17
N GLU A 84 3.13 5.75 15.80
CA GLU A 84 2.09 6.65 16.29
C GLU A 84 1.25 7.23 15.14
N ALA A 85 1.88 7.58 14.02
CA ALA A 85 1.18 8.09 12.84
C ALA A 85 0.17 7.08 12.28
N CYS A 86 0.55 5.80 12.13
CA CYS A 86 -0.41 4.77 11.71
C CYS A 86 -1.54 4.59 12.73
N ALA A 87 -1.22 4.58 14.03
CA ALA A 87 -2.24 4.44 15.08
C ALA A 87 -3.26 5.59 15.06
N ARG A 88 -2.81 6.84 14.90
CA ARG A 88 -3.67 8.03 14.84
C ARG A 88 -4.67 8.00 13.70
N ILE A 89 -4.35 7.32 12.60
CA ILE A 89 -5.25 7.21 11.44
C ILE A 89 -6.08 5.92 11.43
N GLY A 90 -6.17 5.20 12.54
CA GLY A 90 -6.95 3.96 12.62
C GLY A 90 -6.31 2.81 11.85
N ALA A 91 -4.98 2.74 11.81
CA ALA A 91 -4.20 1.68 11.18
C ALA A 91 -3.08 1.21 12.12
N ARG A 92 -2.31 0.21 11.69
CA ARG A 92 -1.07 -0.22 12.36
C ARG A 92 0.09 -0.17 11.39
N ILE A 93 1.33 -0.05 11.87
CA ILE A 93 2.49 -0.16 10.98
C ILE A 93 2.49 -1.54 10.30
N ALA A 94 2.73 -1.57 9.00
CA ALA A 94 2.70 -2.79 8.21
C ALA A 94 3.90 -3.69 8.57
N THR A 95 3.68 -5.00 8.54
CA THR A 95 4.79 -5.96 8.64
C THR A 95 5.49 -6.14 7.30
N PRO A 96 6.75 -6.61 7.29
CA PRO A 96 7.42 -6.98 6.04
C PRO A 96 6.64 -7.97 5.18
N GLU A 97 5.99 -8.94 5.82
CA GLU A 97 5.19 -9.96 5.14
C GLU A 97 3.94 -9.35 4.49
N GLN A 98 3.31 -8.38 5.14
CA GLN A 98 2.17 -7.64 4.58
C GLN A 98 2.57 -6.79 3.38
N LEU A 99 3.70 -6.08 3.46
CA LEU A 99 4.21 -5.33 2.31
C LEU A 99 4.56 -6.27 1.15
N TYR A 100 5.17 -7.42 1.44
CA TYR A 100 5.50 -8.42 0.44
C TYR A 100 4.25 -9.05 -0.20
N ALA A 101 3.22 -9.37 0.58
CA ALA A 101 1.93 -9.84 0.08
C ALA A 101 1.25 -8.78 -0.81
N ALA A 102 1.28 -7.50 -0.41
CA ALA A 102 0.79 -6.40 -1.22
C ALA A 102 1.55 -6.27 -2.54
N TYR A 103 2.89 -6.37 -2.51
CA TYR A 103 3.74 -6.41 -3.70
C TYR A 103 3.29 -7.55 -4.62
N LEU A 104 3.16 -8.79 -4.14
CA LEU A 104 2.70 -9.92 -4.96
C LEU A 104 1.28 -9.71 -5.52
N GLY A 105 0.47 -8.86 -4.89
CA GLY A 105 -0.83 -8.40 -5.38
C GLY A 105 -0.78 -7.35 -6.49
N GLY A 106 0.39 -6.78 -6.79
CA GLY A 106 0.56 -5.70 -7.78
C GLY A 106 0.88 -4.33 -7.18
N TYR A 107 0.99 -4.21 -5.86
CA TYR A 107 1.28 -2.93 -5.22
C TYR A 107 2.71 -2.45 -5.54
N GLU A 108 2.82 -1.17 -5.87
CA GLU A 108 4.07 -0.52 -6.21
C GLU A 108 4.09 0.89 -5.63
N GLN A 109 5.23 1.27 -5.04
CA GLN A 109 5.47 2.63 -4.56
C GLN A 109 6.97 2.93 -4.56
N CYS A 110 7.38 4.04 -5.15
CA CYS A 110 8.79 4.47 -5.23
C CYS A 110 9.16 5.44 -4.10
N ASP A 111 8.77 5.08 -2.88
CA ASP A 111 9.00 5.88 -1.70
C ASP A 111 9.34 4.98 -0.52
N ALA A 112 10.49 5.23 0.09
CA ALA A 112 10.99 4.48 1.23
C ALA A 112 10.14 4.76 2.48
N GLY A 113 9.73 3.70 3.17
CA GLY A 113 8.94 3.83 4.39
C GLY A 113 9.23 2.77 5.43
N TRP A 114 8.98 3.12 6.69
CA TRP A 114 9.12 2.26 7.85
C TRP A 114 8.17 1.06 7.83
N LEU A 115 8.66 -0.06 8.35
CA LEU A 115 7.91 -1.29 8.65
C LEU A 115 8.07 -1.70 10.11
N SER A 116 7.23 -2.62 10.58
CA SER A 116 7.14 -3.01 11.99
C SER A 116 8.44 -3.59 12.58
N ASP A 117 9.35 -4.08 11.75
CA ASP A 117 10.66 -4.65 12.14
C ASP A 117 11.80 -3.62 12.14
N GLN A 118 11.46 -2.32 12.11
CA GLN A 118 12.41 -1.20 11.99
C GLN A 118 13.23 -1.22 10.68
N THR A 119 12.82 -2.00 9.68
CA THR A 119 13.40 -1.88 8.36
C THR A 119 12.70 -0.79 7.54
N VAL A 120 13.44 -0.25 6.58
CA VAL A 120 12.90 0.68 5.59
C VAL A 120 12.92 0.02 4.22
N ARG A 121 11.75 -0.04 3.57
CA ARG A 121 11.56 -0.77 2.32
C ARG A 121 10.65 -0.03 1.36
N TYR A 122 10.65 -0.43 0.09
CA TYR A 122 9.64 0.00 -0.88
C TYR A 122 9.48 -0.99 -2.05
N PRO A 123 8.24 -1.31 -2.49
CA PRO A 123 7.98 -2.30 -3.53
C PRO A 123 8.00 -1.70 -4.94
N ILE A 124 8.71 -2.32 -5.88
CA ILE A 124 8.71 -1.93 -7.30
C ILE A 124 8.39 -3.11 -8.20
N GLN A 125 7.29 -3.01 -8.95
CA GLN A 125 6.87 -4.01 -9.93
C GLN A 125 7.53 -3.78 -11.29
N THR A 126 7.57 -2.54 -11.74
CA THR A 126 8.15 -2.14 -13.02
C THR A 126 9.37 -1.24 -12.75
N PRO A 127 10.59 -1.80 -12.82
CA PRO A 127 11.83 -1.06 -12.60
C PRO A 127 11.94 0.16 -13.50
N ARG A 128 12.36 1.29 -12.91
CA ARG A 128 12.53 2.58 -13.59
C ARG A 128 13.60 3.41 -12.92
N GLU A 129 14.10 4.39 -13.65
CA GLU A 129 15.07 5.37 -13.14
C GLU A 129 14.57 6.04 -11.85
N ALA A 130 15.51 6.41 -10.98
CA ALA A 130 15.30 6.90 -9.61
C ALA A 130 14.65 5.90 -8.62
N CYS A 131 14.26 4.68 -9.05
CA CYS A 131 13.60 3.68 -8.20
C CYS A 131 14.36 2.34 -8.05
N TYR A 132 15.61 2.25 -8.52
CA TYR A 132 16.34 0.97 -8.57
C TYR A 132 16.67 0.39 -7.19
N GLY A 133 17.15 1.22 -6.26
CA GLY A 133 17.56 0.77 -4.93
C GLY A 133 18.63 -0.31 -4.98
N ASP A 134 18.48 -1.33 -4.14
CA ASP A 134 19.36 -2.50 -4.00
C ASP A 134 19.09 -3.64 -5.00
N MET A 135 18.19 -3.42 -5.97
CA MET A 135 17.71 -4.47 -6.87
C MET A 135 18.21 -4.32 -8.31
N ASP A 136 19.22 -3.47 -8.60
CA ASP A 136 19.93 -3.36 -9.89
C ASP A 136 19.03 -3.35 -11.16
N GLY A 137 17.82 -2.78 -11.08
CA GLY A 137 16.90 -2.76 -12.23
C GLY A 137 15.95 -3.96 -12.33
N PHE A 138 15.88 -4.82 -11.32
CA PHE A 138 14.95 -5.95 -11.24
C PHE A 138 13.71 -5.65 -10.37
N PRO A 139 12.54 -6.26 -10.66
CA PRO A 139 11.36 -6.16 -9.80
C PRO A 139 11.62 -6.72 -8.40
N GLY A 140 10.94 -6.17 -7.39
CA GLY A 140 11.00 -6.67 -6.02
C GLY A 140 10.83 -5.59 -4.96
N VAL A 141 10.88 -6.00 -3.69
CA VAL A 141 10.84 -5.11 -2.54
C VAL A 141 12.26 -4.70 -2.18
N ARG A 142 12.58 -3.43 -2.36
CA ARG A 142 13.89 -2.86 -2.02
C ARG A 142 14.04 -2.78 -0.52
N ASN A 143 15.25 -2.99 -0.01
CA ASN A 143 15.48 -3.07 1.43
C ASN A 143 16.72 -2.30 1.86
N TYR A 144 16.52 -1.29 2.71
CA TYR A 144 17.62 -0.52 3.32
C TYR A 144 18.12 -1.15 4.61
N GLY A 145 17.50 -2.25 5.06
CA GLY A 145 17.83 -2.92 6.31
C GLY A 145 17.29 -2.15 7.52
N VAL A 146 17.80 -2.53 8.69
CA VAL A 146 17.52 -1.81 9.94
C VAL A 146 18.39 -0.55 9.96
N VAL A 147 17.74 0.60 10.04
CA VAL A 147 18.37 1.93 10.04
C VAL A 147 18.19 2.62 11.40
N ASP A 148 18.82 3.78 11.59
CA ASP A 148 18.75 4.51 12.86
C ASP A 148 17.28 4.90 13.16
N PRO A 149 16.73 4.59 14.33
CA PRO A 149 15.33 4.89 14.64
C PRO A 149 14.97 6.38 14.59
N ASP A 150 15.97 7.28 14.69
CA ASP A 150 15.80 8.73 14.58
C ASP A 150 15.87 9.24 13.14
N ASP A 151 16.26 8.40 12.16
CA ASP A 151 16.20 8.75 10.74
C ASP A 151 14.75 9.01 10.31
N LEU A 152 14.59 9.86 9.29
CA LEU A 152 13.26 10.27 8.84
C LEU A 152 12.90 9.58 7.53
N TYR A 153 11.74 8.92 7.53
CA TYR A 153 11.14 8.28 6.36
C TYR A 153 9.62 8.47 6.37
N ASP A 154 8.96 7.99 5.31
CA ASP A 154 7.52 7.81 5.32
C ASP A 154 7.19 6.50 6.10
N VAL A 155 5.93 6.07 6.10
CA VAL A 155 5.54 4.81 6.76
C VAL A 155 4.55 4.02 5.94
N TYR A 156 4.70 2.70 5.88
CA TYR A 156 3.66 1.82 5.39
C TYR A 156 2.73 1.44 6.54
N CYS A 157 1.45 1.80 6.41
CA CYS A 157 0.41 1.39 7.35
C CYS A 157 -0.42 0.25 6.74
N TYR A 158 -1.02 -0.54 7.62
CA TYR A 158 -1.96 -1.60 7.30
C TYR A 158 -3.29 -1.33 7.99
N ALA A 159 -4.37 -1.30 7.21
CA ALA A 159 -5.74 -1.26 7.69
C ALA A 159 -6.41 -2.60 7.36
N GLU A 160 -7.04 -3.23 8.35
CA GLU A 160 -7.54 -4.61 8.25
C GLU A 160 -8.97 -4.69 7.73
N ASP A 161 -9.94 -4.22 8.52
CA ASP A 161 -11.35 -4.24 8.16
C ASP A 161 -12.05 -2.96 8.61
N LEU A 162 -13.14 -2.63 7.91
CA LEU A 162 -14.03 -1.54 8.28
C LEU A 162 -15.10 -2.08 9.22
N ASN A 163 -14.85 -1.98 10.53
CA ASN A 163 -15.82 -2.39 11.56
C ASN A 163 -16.92 -1.35 11.76
N GLY A 164 -17.69 -1.04 10.72
CA GLY A 164 -18.74 -0.04 10.77
C GLY A 164 -19.23 0.39 9.39
N GLU A 165 -19.86 1.55 9.37
CA GLU A 165 -20.46 2.16 8.18
C GLU A 165 -19.66 3.40 7.79
N LEU A 166 -19.18 3.46 6.56
CA LEU A 166 -18.56 4.66 5.99
C LEU A 166 -19.46 5.22 4.89
N PHE A 167 -19.80 6.50 5.01
CA PHE A 167 -20.66 7.21 4.07
C PHE A 167 -20.08 8.58 3.70
N LEU A 168 -20.43 9.05 2.51
CA LEU A 168 -20.03 10.37 2.00
C LEU A 168 -21.12 11.41 2.32
N GLY A 169 -20.77 12.44 3.07
CA GLY A 169 -21.56 13.67 3.19
C GLY A 169 -21.20 14.66 2.09
N ALA A 170 -22.14 14.95 1.18
CA ALA A 170 -21.90 15.79 0.00
C ALA A 170 -22.87 16.98 -0.12
N PRO A 171 -22.90 17.92 0.84
CA PRO A 171 -23.75 19.10 0.75
C PRO A 171 -23.37 19.99 -0.44
N ALA A 172 -24.33 20.82 -0.89
CA ALA A 172 -24.18 21.69 -2.05
C ALA A 172 -23.01 22.68 -1.88
N ASP A 173 -22.97 23.37 -0.73
CA ASP A 173 -21.97 24.40 -0.44
C ASP A 173 -20.61 23.82 0.00
N LYS A 174 -20.48 22.49 0.05
CA LYS A 174 -19.30 21.80 0.64
C LYS A 174 -19.05 22.27 2.08
N LEU A 175 -18.00 21.79 2.73
CA LEU A 175 -17.74 22.03 4.15
C LEU A 175 -16.28 22.38 4.38
N THR A 176 -16.00 23.30 5.29
CA THR A 176 -14.66 23.42 5.90
C THR A 176 -14.35 22.21 6.78
N LEU A 177 -13.10 22.01 7.20
CA LEU A 177 -12.75 20.87 8.05
C LEU A 177 -13.51 20.88 9.39
N GLU A 178 -13.75 22.07 9.96
CA GLU A 178 -14.50 22.20 11.22
C GLU A 178 -15.99 21.91 11.01
N GLU A 179 -16.59 22.46 9.95
CA GLU A 179 -17.96 22.16 9.54
C GLU A 179 -18.16 20.68 9.22
N ALA A 180 -17.19 20.04 8.55
CA ALA A 180 -17.19 18.62 8.24
C ALA A 180 -17.27 17.75 9.51
N ARG A 181 -16.51 18.11 10.55
CA ARG A 181 -16.60 17.44 11.85
C ARG A 181 -17.95 17.62 12.53
N ALA A 182 -18.55 18.80 12.41
CA ALA A 182 -19.88 19.05 12.95
C ALA A 182 -20.95 18.25 12.18
N TYR A 183 -20.86 18.24 10.85
CA TYR A 183 -21.77 17.52 9.96
C TYR A 183 -21.86 16.02 10.29
N CYS A 184 -20.72 15.35 10.50
CA CYS A 184 -20.73 13.93 10.91
C CYS A 184 -21.33 13.76 12.31
N ARG A 185 -20.96 14.62 13.28
CA ARG A 185 -21.45 14.54 14.67
C ARG A 185 -22.96 14.71 14.77
N GLU A 186 -23.54 15.63 14.01
CA GLU A 186 -25.00 15.83 13.95
C GLU A 186 -25.74 14.59 13.44
N ARG A 187 -25.06 13.73 12.68
CA ARG A 187 -25.58 12.46 12.15
C ARG A 187 -25.16 11.26 13.00
N GLY A 188 -24.69 11.46 14.22
CA GLY A 188 -24.26 10.37 15.10
C GLY A 188 -23.09 9.57 14.53
N ALA A 189 -22.18 10.25 13.83
CA ALA A 189 -20.97 9.69 13.24
C ALA A 189 -19.76 10.56 13.58
N GLU A 190 -18.57 10.05 13.35
CA GLU A 190 -17.33 10.82 13.42
C GLU A 190 -16.79 11.07 12.01
N ILE A 191 -15.91 12.06 11.86
CA ILE A 191 -15.18 12.21 10.60
C ILE A 191 -14.28 10.99 10.42
N ALA A 192 -14.33 10.36 9.25
CA ALA A 192 -13.60 9.12 9.00
C ALA A 192 -12.08 9.35 9.07
N THR A 193 -11.39 8.36 9.61
CA THR A 193 -9.92 8.30 9.58
C THR A 193 -9.42 7.84 8.21
N THR A 194 -8.14 8.10 7.93
CA THR A 194 -7.50 7.62 6.69
C THR A 194 -7.51 6.10 6.59
N GLY A 195 -7.21 5.37 7.68
CA GLY A 195 -7.25 3.91 7.72
C GLY A 195 -8.64 3.36 7.42
N GLN A 196 -9.70 3.96 7.97
CA GLN A 196 -11.08 3.59 7.65
C GLN A 196 -11.42 3.79 6.17
N LEU A 197 -10.97 4.89 5.55
CA LEU A 197 -11.19 5.08 4.11
C LEU A 197 -10.45 4.03 3.26
N TYR A 198 -9.23 3.64 3.64
CA TYR A 198 -8.49 2.56 2.97
C TYR A 198 -9.17 1.20 3.15
N ALA A 199 -9.65 0.87 4.35
CA ALA A 199 -10.41 -0.35 4.60
C ALA A 199 -11.71 -0.38 3.77
N ALA A 200 -12.44 0.74 3.71
CA ALA A 200 -13.64 0.85 2.88
C ALA A 200 -13.33 0.70 1.38
N TRP A 201 -12.21 1.27 0.91
CA TRP A 201 -11.75 1.10 -0.47
C TRP A 201 -11.38 -0.35 -0.78
N ASP A 202 -10.70 -1.04 0.13
CA ASP A 202 -10.42 -2.48 0.00
C ASP A 202 -11.70 -3.31 -0.02
N GLY A 203 -12.72 -2.88 0.72
CA GLY A 203 -14.09 -3.39 0.69
C GLY A 203 -14.91 -3.02 -0.56
N GLY A 204 -14.35 -2.27 -1.51
CA GLY A 204 -15.00 -1.96 -2.79
C GLY A 204 -15.61 -0.55 -2.90
N LEU A 205 -15.37 0.35 -1.95
CA LEU A 205 -15.84 1.74 -2.05
C LEU A 205 -15.18 2.48 -3.22
N ASP A 206 -15.98 2.81 -4.24
CA ASP A 206 -15.54 3.56 -5.42
C ASP A 206 -16.28 4.90 -5.53
N ARG A 207 -15.62 6.00 -5.19
CA ARG A 207 -16.21 7.34 -5.17
C ARG A 207 -15.24 8.40 -5.66
N CYS A 208 -15.52 8.93 -6.85
CA CYS A 208 -14.85 10.10 -7.41
C CYS A 208 -15.30 11.42 -6.75
N SER A 209 -15.07 11.57 -5.45
CA SER A 209 -15.51 12.75 -4.71
C SER A 209 -14.54 13.05 -3.57
N PRO A 210 -13.69 14.08 -3.71
CA PRO A 210 -12.78 14.51 -2.66
C PRO A 210 -13.55 14.90 -1.40
N GLY A 211 -13.15 14.33 -0.27
CA GLY A 211 -13.76 14.60 1.03
C GLY A 211 -12.73 14.68 2.15
N TRP A 212 -13.04 15.48 3.16
CA TRP A 212 -12.26 15.63 4.39
C TRP A 212 -12.17 14.32 5.17
N LEU A 213 -11.01 14.12 5.78
CA LEU A 213 -10.72 13.09 6.76
C LEU A 213 -10.21 13.69 8.08
N ALA A 214 -10.18 12.88 9.13
CA ALA A 214 -9.85 13.29 10.49
C ALA A 214 -8.48 13.98 10.62
N ASP A 215 -7.49 13.51 9.86
CA ASP A 215 -6.12 14.03 9.81
C ASP A 215 -5.98 15.36 9.04
N GLY A 216 -7.09 15.88 8.50
CA GLY A 216 -7.11 17.10 7.70
C GLY A 216 -6.61 16.89 6.27
N SER A 217 -6.42 15.64 5.84
CA SER A 217 -6.25 15.35 4.42
C SER A 217 -7.60 15.37 3.70
N VAL A 218 -7.55 15.56 2.38
CA VAL A 218 -8.70 15.41 1.49
C VAL A 218 -8.39 14.28 0.53
N ARG A 219 -9.24 13.24 0.55
CA ARG A 219 -9.00 12.02 -0.23
C ARG A 219 -10.25 11.55 -0.95
N TYR A 220 -10.08 10.64 -1.91
CA TYR A 220 -11.18 9.94 -2.56
C TYR A 220 -10.76 8.55 -3.04
N PRO A 221 -11.57 7.50 -2.81
CA PRO A 221 -11.24 6.12 -3.14
C PRO A 221 -11.66 5.76 -4.58
N ILE A 222 -10.80 5.06 -5.32
CA ILE A 222 -11.08 4.61 -6.70
C ILE A 222 -10.76 3.13 -6.83
N VAL A 223 -11.79 2.31 -7.06
CA VAL A 223 -11.62 0.87 -7.33
C VAL A 223 -11.53 0.64 -8.83
N THR A 224 -12.47 1.19 -9.60
CA THR A 224 -12.47 1.10 -11.06
C THR A 224 -11.95 2.40 -11.66
N PRO A 225 -10.68 2.47 -12.10
CA PRO A 225 -10.11 3.69 -12.63
C PRO A 225 -10.83 4.15 -13.89
N SER A 226 -10.99 5.47 -14.04
CA SER A 226 -11.50 6.10 -15.26
C SER A 226 -10.61 7.25 -15.69
N GLN A 227 -10.70 7.68 -16.96
CA GLN A 227 -9.91 8.82 -17.42
C GLN A 227 -10.30 10.13 -16.73
N ARG A 228 -11.56 10.24 -16.28
CA ARG A 228 -12.05 11.43 -15.57
C ARG A 228 -11.77 11.39 -14.07
N CYS A 229 -11.39 10.24 -13.53
CA CYS A 229 -11.15 10.09 -12.10
C CYS A 229 -10.11 9.04 -11.74
N GLY A 230 -9.13 9.45 -10.94
CA GLY A 230 -8.07 8.56 -10.46
C GLY A 230 -6.87 8.43 -11.40
N GLY A 231 -6.82 9.21 -12.50
CA GLY A 231 -5.65 9.27 -13.38
C GLY A 231 -5.29 7.92 -14.02
N GLY A 232 -6.27 7.02 -14.17
CA GLY A 232 -6.07 5.70 -14.76
C GLY A 232 -5.55 4.61 -13.81
N LEU A 233 -5.34 4.90 -12.51
CA LEU A 233 -4.88 3.91 -11.53
C LEU A 233 -5.84 3.80 -10.34
N PRO A 234 -6.11 2.58 -9.83
CA PRO A 234 -6.89 2.40 -8.61
C PRO A 234 -6.15 2.94 -7.38
N GLY A 235 -6.85 3.03 -6.25
CA GLY A 235 -6.33 3.46 -4.96
C GLY A 235 -7.03 4.68 -4.38
N VAL A 236 -6.76 4.94 -3.11
CA VAL A 236 -7.16 6.19 -2.43
C VAL A 236 -6.25 7.32 -2.88
N LYS A 237 -6.82 8.32 -3.56
CA LYS A 237 -6.09 9.49 -4.05
C LYS A 237 -6.15 10.60 -3.01
N THR A 238 -5.01 11.27 -2.79
CA THR A 238 -4.90 12.40 -1.85
C THR A 238 -4.66 13.69 -2.62
N LEU A 239 -5.37 14.75 -2.24
CA LEU A 239 -5.15 16.08 -2.80
C LEU A 239 -4.01 16.75 -2.03
N PHE A 240 -2.85 16.86 -2.66
CA PHE A 240 -1.72 17.61 -2.16
C PHE A 240 -1.65 19.00 -2.80
N LEU A 241 -1.14 19.97 -2.07
CA LEU A 241 -0.90 21.33 -2.57
C LEU A 241 0.32 21.39 -3.49
N PHE A 242 1.34 20.58 -3.20
CA PHE A 242 2.62 20.62 -3.92
C PHE A 242 2.86 19.35 -4.74
N PRO A 243 3.58 19.44 -5.90
CA PRO A 243 3.86 18.30 -6.77
C PRO A 243 4.63 17.15 -6.11
N ASN A 244 5.42 17.44 -5.09
CA ASN A 244 6.19 16.46 -4.31
C ASN A 244 5.33 15.66 -3.31
N GLN A 245 4.00 15.71 -3.43
CA GLN A 245 3.04 15.04 -2.54
C GLN A 245 3.13 15.54 -1.09
N THR A 246 3.27 16.85 -0.91
CA THR A 246 3.25 17.51 0.40
C THR A 246 2.21 18.64 0.43
N GLY A 247 1.88 19.09 1.64
CA GLY A 247 0.87 20.10 1.93
C GLY A 247 -0.55 19.57 1.78
N PHE A 248 -1.27 19.40 2.89
CA PHE A 248 -2.72 19.21 2.82
C PHE A 248 -3.44 20.53 2.55
N PRO A 249 -4.67 20.49 1.99
CA PRO A 249 -5.46 21.68 1.74
C PRO A 249 -5.69 22.51 3.02
N ASN A 250 -5.86 23.82 2.84
CA ASN A 250 -6.16 24.72 3.96
C ASN A 250 -7.47 24.28 4.64
N LYS A 251 -7.50 24.27 5.98
CA LYS A 251 -8.66 23.83 6.78
C LYS A 251 -9.95 24.63 6.50
N HIS A 252 -9.83 25.83 5.93
CA HIS A 252 -10.94 26.70 5.50
C HIS A 252 -11.38 26.47 4.05
N SER A 253 -10.66 25.67 3.26
CA SER A 253 -11.12 25.20 1.95
C SER A 253 -12.39 24.35 2.10
N ARG A 254 -13.21 24.27 1.05
CA ARG A 254 -14.51 23.58 1.14
C ARG A 254 -14.52 22.31 0.30
N PHE A 255 -14.78 21.15 0.93
CA PHE A 255 -14.87 19.83 0.29
C PHE A 255 -16.07 19.03 0.83
N ASN A 256 -16.33 17.84 0.28
CA ASN A 256 -17.24 16.89 0.92
C ASN A 256 -16.61 16.37 2.24
N VAL A 257 -17.27 15.44 2.92
CA VAL A 257 -16.73 14.77 4.12
C VAL A 257 -17.02 13.27 4.06
N TYR A 258 -16.05 12.45 4.45
CA TYR A 258 -16.35 11.05 4.75
C TYR A 258 -16.64 10.92 6.24
N CYS A 259 -17.77 10.34 6.58
CA CYS A 259 -18.18 10.08 7.95
C CYS A 259 -18.15 8.58 8.22
N PHE A 260 -17.82 8.20 9.45
CA PHE A 260 -17.77 6.83 9.91
C PHE A 260 -18.65 6.65 11.15
N ARG A 261 -19.44 5.60 11.16
CA ARG A 261 -20.27 5.18 12.30
C ARG A 261 -19.90 3.76 12.70
N ASP A 262 -19.51 3.59 13.96
CA ASP A 262 -19.19 2.28 14.53
C ASP A 262 -20.46 1.42 14.62
N SER A 263 -20.37 0.15 14.26
CA SER A 263 -21.47 -0.81 14.35
C SER A 263 -21.84 -1.17 15.80
N ALA A 264 -20.97 -0.86 16.77
CA ALA A 264 -21.19 -1.09 18.20
C ALA A 264 -22.07 -0.03 18.90
N GLN A 265 -22.49 1.05 18.22
CA GLN A 265 -23.41 2.04 18.76
C GLN A 265 -24.85 1.69 18.33
N PRO A 266 -25.68 1.07 19.18
CA PRO A 266 -27.10 0.95 18.89
C PRO A 266 -27.69 2.36 18.79
N SER A 267 -28.23 2.68 17.60
CA SER A 267 -28.91 3.93 17.30
C SER A 267 -29.91 4.27 18.42
N ALA A 268 -29.63 5.31 19.20
CA ALA A 268 -30.64 5.95 20.04
C ALA A 268 -31.59 6.73 19.12
N MET A 269 -32.48 6.01 18.43
CA MET A 269 -33.65 6.59 17.80
C MET A 269 -34.83 6.47 18.79
N PRO A 270 -35.52 7.56 19.13
CA PRO A 270 -36.86 7.46 19.68
C PRO A 270 -37.82 7.08 18.54
N GLU A 271 -38.60 6.02 18.74
CA GLU A 271 -39.71 5.66 17.85
C GLU A 271 -40.78 6.77 17.82
N ALA A 272 -40.99 7.28 16.60
CA ALA A 272 -42.22 7.73 15.95
C ALA A 272 -43.16 8.76 16.62
N SER A 273 -43.40 9.89 15.94
CA SER A 273 -44.73 10.23 15.38
C SER A 273 -44.64 11.27 14.24
N ASP A 274 -45.40 11.00 13.17
CA ASP A 274 -45.96 11.85 12.12
C ASP A 274 -45.17 12.25 10.84
N PRO A 275 -45.75 11.99 9.63
CA PRO A 275 -45.17 12.35 8.34
C PRO A 275 -45.84 13.61 7.77
N ALA A 276 -45.13 14.73 7.73
CA ALA A 276 -45.38 15.82 6.77
C ALA A 276 -44.33 16.94 6.92
N SER A 277 -43.24 16.85 6.17
CA SER A 277 -42.54 18.04 5.67
C SER A 277 -41.57 17.65 4.54
N ASP A 278 -41.56 18.51 3.53
CA ASP A 278 -41.05 18.38 2.16
C ASP A 278 -39.61 17.84 1.95
N PRO A 279 -39.30 17.32 0.74
CA PRO A 279 -38.00 16.79 0.39
C PRO A 279 -37.04 17.93 0.03
N ALA A 280 -36.24 18.38 0.99
CA ALA A 280 -35.02 19.10 0.68
C ALA A 280 -33.93 18.07 0.34
N SER A 281 -33.56 18.04 -0.94
CA SER A 281 -32.40 17.37 -1.52
C SER A 281 -31.17 17.34 -0.60
N ASP A 282 -30.99 16.29 0.21
CA ASP A 282 -29.70 16.00 0.85
C ASP A 282 -28.93 15.00 -0.02
N GLY A 283 -27.73 15.43 -0.42
CA GLY A 283 -27.00 14.88 -1.56
C GLY A 283 -26.48 13.47 -1.33
N LEU A 284 -26.94 12.53 -2.17
CA LEU A 284 -26.36 11.22 -2.47
C LEU A 284 -25.59 10.53 -1.32
N GLU A 285 -26.32 9.84 -0.46
CA GLU A 285 -25.75 8.84 0.47
C GLU A 285 -25.29 7.60 -0.31
N ALA A 286 -23.98 7.53 -0.51
CA ALA A 286 -23.29 6.32 -0.89
C ALA A 286 -22.87 5.58 0.37
N ILE A 287 -23.65 4.58 0.76
CA ILE A 287 -23.42 3.86 2.00
C ILE A 287 -22.65 2.59 1.69
N VAL A 288 -21.48 2.42 2.30
CA VAL A 288 -20.89 1.08 2.48
C VAL A 288 -21.28 0.63 3.88
N THR A 289 -22.36 -0.14 3.95
CA THR A 289 -22.79 -0.82 5.16
C THR A 289 -21.94 -2.07 5.34
N VAL A 290 -21.45 -2.26 6.57
CA VAL A 290 -20.93 -3.48 7.20
C VAL A 290 -20.86 -4.67 6.26
N THR A 291 -19.62 -5.10 5.99
CA THR A 291 -19.27 -6.40 5.41
C THR A 291 -20.30 -7.43 5.87
N GLU A 292 -20.94 -8.14 4.93
CA GLU A 292 -21.59 -9.40 5.28
C GLU A 292 -20.64 -10.12 6.24
N THR A 293 -21.14 -10.58 7.38
CA THR A 293 -20.36 -11.31 8.37
C THR A 293 -19.90 -12.61 7.71
N LEU A 294 -18.88 -12.53 6.86
CA LEU A 294 -18.13 -13.67 6.37
C LEU A 294 -17.57 -14.29 7.64
N GLU A 295 -18.07 -15.48 7.95
CA GLU A 295 -17.66 -16.21 9.14
C GLU A 295 -16.15 -16.40 9.05
N GLU A 296 -15.43 -15.71 9.92
CA GLU A 296 -13.98 -15.83 9.98
C GLU A 296 -13.68 -17.26 10.46
N LEU A 297 -13.23 -18.11 9.54
CA LEU A 297 -12.85 -19.48 9.86
C LEU A 297 -11.67 -19.43 10.84
N GLN A 298 -11.98 -19.62 12.12
CA GLN A 298 -10.99 -19.74 13.19
C GLN A 298 -10.25 -21.07 13.02
N LEU A 299 -9.17 -21.04 12.24
CA LEU A 299 -8.24 -22.16 12.16
C LEU A 299 -7.47 -22.25 13.50
N PRO A 300 -7.31 -23.45 14.08
CA PRO A 300 -6.43 -23.63 15.22
C PRO A 300 -5.04 -23.08 14.88
N GLN A 301 -4.53 -22.18 15.73
CA GLN A 301 -3.19 -21.65 15.60
C GLN A 301 -2.20 -22.78 15.91
N GLU A 302 -1.80 -23.53 14.88
CA GLU A 302 -0.66 -24.41 15.00
C GLU A 302 0.57 -23.50 15.20
N ALA A 303 1.32 -23.76 16.27
CA ALA A 303 2.62 -23.16 16.50
C ALA A 303 3.59 -23.73 15.45
N VAL A 304 3.48 -23.24 14.22
CA VAL A 304 4.55 -23.37 13.26
C VAL A 304 5.54 -22.27 13.66
N GLU A 305 6.67 -22.66 14.22
CA GLU A 305 7.86 -21.80 14.27
C GLU A 305 8.21 -21.47 12.82
N SER A 306 7.57 -20.44 12.28
CA SER A 306 8.09 -19.76 11.11
C SER A 306 9.35 -19.09 11.61
N GLU A 307 10.50 -19.76 11.40
CA GLU A 307 11.78 -19.10 11.51
C GLU A 307 11.67 -17.84 10.64
N SER A 308 11.57 -16.69 11.29
CA SER A 308 11.73 -15.38 10.69
C SER A 308 13.17 -15.28 10.18
N ARG A 309 13.44 -15.96 9.08
CA ARG A 309 14.63 -15.74 8.29
C ARG A 309 14.28 -14.53 7.46
N GLY A 310 14.94 -13.41 7.73
CA GLY A 310 14.98 -12.28 6.81
C GLY A 310 15.43 -12.80 5.45
N ALA A 311 14.47 -13.17 4.62
CA ALA A 311 14.72 -13.69 3.30
C ALA A 311 14.94 -12.47 2.42
N ILE A 312 16.17 -12.30 1.95
CA ILE A 312 16.42 -11.54 0.74
C ILE A 312 15.72 -12.33 -0.37
N TYR A 313 14.55 -11.86 -0.80
CA TYR A 313 13.78 -12.51 -1.86
C TYR A 313 14.43 -12.21 -3.22
N SER A 314 15.50 -12.94 -3.53
CA SER A 314 16.03 -13.02 -4.89
C SER A 314 15.14 -13.97 -5.71
N ILE A 315 14.54 -13.48 -6.79
CA ILE A 315 13.74 -14.28 -7.72
C ILE A 315 14.69 -15.23 -8.48
N PRO A 316 14.42 -16.55 -8.57
CA PRO A 316 15.18 -17.42 -9.47
C PRO A 316 14.82 -17.11 -10.92
N ILE A 317 15.85 -16.82 -11.73
CA ILE A 317 15.75 -16.65 -13.17
C ILE A 317 15.42 -18.03 -13.78
N VAL A 318 14.25 -18.15 -14.41
CA VAL A 318 13.96 -19.25 -15.33
C VAL A 318 14.73 -19.00 -16.62
N GLU A 319 15.84 -19.72 -16.82
CA GLU A 319 16.47 -19.81 -18.14
C GLU A 319 15.56 -20.64 -19.06
N ASP A 320 15.07 -19.99 -20.11
CA ASP A 320 14.35 -20.65 -21.20
C ASP A 320 15.32 -21.57 -21.95
N GLY A 321 14.96 -22.85 -22.04
CA GLY A 321 15.81 -23.91 -22.53
C GLY A 321 16.03 -23.83 -24.04
N GLY A 322 17.20 -23.31 -24.45
CA GLY A 322 17.77 -23.49 -25.78
C GLY A 322 18.86 -24.56 -25.75
N GLY A 323 18.56 -25.74 -26.29
CA GLY A 323 19.43 -26.92 -26.24
C GLY A 323 20.79 -26.76 -26.94
N GLY A 324 21.82 -27.35 -26.32
CA GLY A 324 23.15 -27.54 -26.90
C GLY A 324 23.91 -28.61 -26.12
N SER A 325 24.00 -29.80 -26.71
CA SER A 325 24.69 -30.98 -26.18
C SER A 325 26.21 -30.81 -26.16
N SER A 326 26.86 -31.02 -25.02
CA SER A 326 28.19 -31.64 -24.94
C SER A 326 28.49 -32.21 -23.54
N THR A 327 29.23 -33.30 -23.56
CA THR A 327 29.51 -34.31 -22.53
C THR A 327 30.43 -33.87 -21.39
N PRO A 328 30.45 -34.59 -20.24
CA PRO A 328 31.32 -34.29 -19.11
C PRO A 328 32.70 -34.96 -19.24
N GLU A 329 33.77 -34.20 -19.06
CA GLU A 329 35.09 -34.70 -18.67
C GLU A 329 35.56 -33.94 -17.42
N ASP A 330 36.08 -34.71 -16.46
CA ASP A 330 36.73 -34.34 -15.20
C ASP A 330 38.05 -35.14 -15.15
N PRO A 331 39.05 -34.91 -14.27
CA PRO A 331 39.52 -33.72 -13.52
C PRO A 331 40.97 -33.38 -13.94
N THR A 332 41.57 -32.29 -13.41
CA THR A 332 42.87 -32.29 -12.67
C THR A 332 43.56 -30.93 -12.59
N GLU A 333 43.98 -30.62 -11.36
CA GLU A 333 45.28 -30.04 -10.98
C GLU A 333 45.60 -28.58 -11.37
N ALA A 334 45.48 -27.70 -10.36
CA ALA A 334 46.03 -26.36 -10.38
C ALA A 334 47.56 -26.36 -10.18
N PRO A 335 48.33 -25.57 -10.95
CA PRO A 335 49.65 -25.12 -10.51
C PRO A 335 49.57 -23.69 -9.96
N ARG A 336 50.13 -23.51 -8.77
CA ARG A 336 50.54 -22.21 -8.23
C ARG A 336 51.80 -21.75 -8.95
N THR A 337 51.79 -20.54 -9.51
CA THR A 337 53.03 -19.75 -9.62
C THR A 337 52.73 -18.26 -9.49
N LEU A 338 53.46 -17.63 -8.57
CA LEU A 338 53.60 -16.20 -8.34
C LEU A 338 54.29 -15.53 -9.53
N LEU A 339 53.80 -14.37 -9.96
CA LEU A 339 54.63 -13.30 -10.51
C LEU A 339 54.06 -11.94 -10.07
N GLU A 340 54.93 -11.19 -9.38
CA GLU A 340 54.79 -9.79 -9.00
C GLU A 340 54.57 -8.90 -10.23
N PHE A 341 53.73 -7.87 -10.10
CA PHE A 341 53.84 -6.67 -10.93
C PHE A 341 53.52 -5.42 -10.09
N GLU A 342 54.50 -4.52 -10.05
CA GLU A 342 54.47 -3.17 -9.49
C GLU A 342 53.43 -2.26 -10.20
N PRO A 343 52.94 -1.20 -9.54
CA PRO A 343 51.98 -0.27 -10.14
C PRO A 343 52.70 0.75 -11.05
N PRO A 344 52.19 1.06 -12.25
CA PRO A 344 52.71 2.20 -13.00
C PRO A 344 52.12 3.52 -12.49
N SER A 345 53.03 4.38 -12.04
CA SER A 345 52.86 5.82 -11.91
C SER A 345 52.72 6.47 -13.28
N ILE A 346 51.67 7.27 -13.49
CA ILE A 346 51.58 8.27 -14.55
C ILE A 346 51.26 9.64 -13.94
N VAL A 347 52.07 10.61 -14.38
CA VAL A 347 52.25 12.00 -13.95
C VAL A 347 51.06 12.88 -14.32
N PRO A 348 50.74 13.95 -13.55
CA PRO A 348 49.59 14.82 -13.80
C PRO A 348 49.89 15.86 -14.89
N PRO A 349 48.90 16.35 -15.65
CA PRO A 349 49.07 17.55 -16.46
C PRO A 349 48.88 18.80 -15.58
N LEU A 350 49.86 19.69 -15.70
CA LEU A 350 49.90 21.04 -15.16
C LEU A 350 49.20 21.99 -16.14
N GLY A 351 48.31 22.84 -15.63
CA GLY A 351 48.08 24.20 -16.14
C GLY A 351 46.90 24.44 -17.09
N SER A 352 45.79 24.93 -16.55
CA SER A 352 45.28 26.27 -16.86
C SER A 352 44.17 26.62 -15.88
N SER A 353 44.47 27.55 -14.98
CA SER A 353 43.55 28.23 -14.07
C SER A 353 42.85 29.38 -14.78
N GLU A 354 41.71 29.79 -14.20
CA GLU A 354 41.01 31.07 -14.41
C GLU A 354 40.17 31.17 -15.69
N GLU A 355 38.89 30.77 -15.62
CA GLU A 355 37.73 31.44 -16.25
C GLU A 355 36.47 30.56 -16.03
N GLU A 356 35.94 30.50 -14.81
CA GLU A 356 34.55 30.02 -14.59
C GLU A 356 33.96 30.50 -13.25
N GLY A 357 34.49 31.62 -12.72
CA GLY A 357 34.02 32.27 -11.50
C GLY A 357 33.39 33.65 -11.72
N LYS A 358 33.10 34.04 -12.98
CA LYS A 358 32.59 35.37 -13.33
C LYS A 358 31.15 35.41 -13.85
N ALA A 359 30.52 34.26 -14.08
CA ALA A 359 29.14 34.22 -14.59
C ALA A 359 28.08 34.31 -13.48
N LEU A 360 28.47 34.22 -12.20
CA LEU A 360 27.53 34.25 -11.06
C LEU A 360 27.47 35.62 -10.36
N GLU A 361 28.40 36.54 -10.63
CA GLU A 361 28.38 37.90 -10.05
C GLU A 361 27.74 38.96 -10.98
N GLU A 362 27.44 38.64 -12.25
CA GLU A 362 26.77 39.57 -13.17
C GLU A 362 25.22 39.48 -13.15
N GLU A 363 24.63 38.36 -12.74
CA GLU A 363 23.16 38.24 -12.63
C GLU A 363 22.60 38.88 -11.35
N GLU A 364 23.36 38.91 -10.25
CA GLU A 364 22.93 39.60 -9.01
C GLU A 364 23.00 41.13 -9.12
N LYS A 365 23.70 41.68 -10.12
CA LYS A 365 23.78 43.14 -10.34
C LYS A 365 22.64 43.69 -11.21
N TYR A 366 22.01 42.87 -12.04
CA TYR A 366 20.91 43.31 -12.92
C TYR A 366 19.54 43.34 -12.21
N THR A 367 19.40 42.73 -11.03
CA THR A 367 18.13 42.70 -10.29
C THR A 367 17.99 43.82 -9.27
N ASP A 368 19.09 44.39 -8.77
CA ASP A 368 19.04 45.54 -7.85
C ASP A 368 18.84 46.90 -8.58
N GLU A 369 19.12 47.00 -9.88
CA GLU A 369 18.90 48.24 -10.65
C GLU A 369 17.44 48.39 -11.17
N GLU A 370 16.63 47.33 -11.18
CA GLU A 370 15.20 47.42 -11.58
C GLU A 370 14.25 47.73 -10.40
N GLU A 371 14.69 47.56 -9.14
CA GLU A 371 13.87 47.91 -7.96
C GLU A 371 14.02 49.39 -7.52
N GLU A 372 15.05 50.12 -7.97
CA GLU A 372 15.20 51.56 -7.65
C GLU A 372 14.42 52.50 -8.60
N ASP A 373 13.95 52.04 -9.76
CA ASP A 373 13.24 52.87 -10.75
C ASP A 373 11.69 52.87 -10.61
N GLU A 374 11.10 52.12 -9.65
CA GLU A 374 9.64 52.14 -9.39
C GLU A 374 9.21 52.98 -8.16
N GLU A 375 10.13 53.68 -7.47
CA GLU A 375 9.80 54.60 -6.37
C GLU A 375 9.84 56.11 -6.69
N GLU A 376 10.17 56.52 -7.91
CA GLU A 376 10.02 57.92 -8.35
C GLU A 376 9.36 58.05 -9.75
N GLU A 377 8.02 57.93 -9.82
CA GLU A 377 7.15 58.78 -10.69
C GLU A 377 5.65 58.69 -10.36
#